data_AF-A0A3Q0S9V4-F1
#
_entry.id   AF-A0A3Q0S9V4-F1
#
_cell.length_a   1.000
_cell.length_b   1.000
_cell.length_c   1.000
_cell.angle_alpha   90.00
_cell.angle_beta   90.00
_cell.angle_gamma   90.00
#
_symmetry.space_group_name_H-M   'P 1'
#
loop_
_entity.id
_entity.type
_entity.pdbx_description
1 polymer ?
#
loop_
_entity_poly.entity_id
_entity_poly.type
_entity_poly.pdbx_seq_one_letter_code
_entity_poly.pdbx_strand_id
1 'polypeptide(L)'
;MAYRLFEGKDHATIYQKYRFTPPKGLMDVIIQKGTAEELPFSDASVDLLTAASAAHWFDQSRFLAEASRVLKPGGCMALLGFSDHNTKLYYQDCGDRLKNIYEEVKQLLQPYTSNRVAVADNKLEELYSAIPFPDKERIDCFQAKSLISVSNLVGFIQSCSMFQVYSLKDPKGAEDLLFNTEKRFLEEMGVTSPDTEIEHELEYFCILASEPH
;
A
#
# COMPACT_ATOMS: atom_id res chain seq x y z
N MET A 1 26.62 10.44 -8.50
CA MET A 1 26.39 8.97 -8.48
C MET A 1 25.71 8.63 -7.16
N ALA A 2 24.38 8.54 -7.14
CA ALA A 2 23.64 8.09 -5.96
C ALA A 2 23.84 6.56 -5.83
N TYR A 3 24.43 6.14 -4.72
CA TYR A 3 24.71 4.73 -4.45
C TYR A 3 23.38 4.03 -4.11
N ARG A 4 23.00 3.00 -4.87
CA ARG A 4 21.81 2.17 -4.62
C ARG A 4 22.06 1.24 -3.43
N LEU A 5 21.83 1.72 -2.21
CA LEU A 5 22.04 0.94 -0.97
C LEU A 5 20.80 0.12 -0.53
N PHE A 6 19.67 0.18 -1.24
CA PHE A 6 18.38 -0.28 -0.72
C PHE A 6 17.70 -1.42 -1.48
N GLU A 7 18.38 -2.10 -2.41
CA GLU A 7 17.74 -3.13 -3.28
C GLU A 7 17.77 -4.58 -2.74
N GLY A 8 18.21 -4.82 -1.49
CA GLY A 8 18.37 -6.19 -0.96
C GLY A 8 17.22 -6.69 -0.08
N LYS A 9 16.70 -7.91 -0.36
CA LYS A 9 15.74 -8.64 0.51
C LYS A 9 16.25 -8.79 1.96
N ASP A 10 17.56 -8.84 2.16
CA ASP A 10 18.20 -8.98 3.48
C ASP A 10 17.91 -7.80 4.42
N HIS A 11 17.66 -6.60 3.89
CA HIS A 11 17.45 -5.40 4.70
C HIS A 11 16.13 -5.42 5.47
N ALA A 12 15.05 -5.85 4.83
CA ALA A 12 13.73 -5.95 5.47
C ALA A 12 13.75 -6.99 6.62
N THR A 13 14.44 -8.12 6.41
CA THR A 13 14.59 -9.18 7.41
C THR A 13 15.44 -8.73 8.60
N ILE A 14 16.52 -7.98 8.36
CA ILE A 14 17.33 -7.36 9.42
C ILE A 14 16.51 -6.33 10.20
N TYR A 15 15.74 -5.47 9.50
CA TYR A 15 14.85 -4.49 10.13
C TYR A 15 13.83 -5.14 11.05
N GLN A 16 13.21 -6.25 10.64
CA GLN A 16 12.28 -7.00 11.47
C GLN A 16 12.98 -7.65 12.67
N LYS A 17 14.16 -8.24 12.47
CA LYS A 17 14.93 -8.94 13.51
C LYS A 17 15.41 -8.00 14.64
N TYR A 18 15.71 -6.74 14.33
CA TYR A 18 16.21 -5.76 15.30
C TYR A 18 15.20 -4.66 15.65
N ARG A 19 13.92 -4.84 15.32
CA ARG A 19 12.87 -3.88 15.68
C ARG A 19 12.67 -3.89 17.19
N PHE A 20 13.30 -2.95 17.88
CA PHE A 20 12.93 -2.61 19.24
C PHE A 20 11.63 -1.81 19.21
N THR A 21 10.72 -2.03 20.15
CA THR A 21 9.59 -1.13 20.37
C THR A 21 10.15 0.19 20.91
N PRO A 22 9.99 1.34 20.21
CA PRO A 22 10.41 2.62 20.76
C PRO A 22 9.80 2.85 22.16
N PRO A 23 10.55 3.48 23.08
CA PRO A 23 10.00 3.89 24.37
C PRO A 23 8.76 4.77 24.18
N LYS A 24 7.81 4.74 25.11
CA LYS A 24 6.55 5.49 25.00
C LYS A 24 6.74 6.98 24.69
N GLY A 25 7.70 7.64 25.35
CA GLY A 25 8.00 9.05 25.08
C GLY A 25 8.55 9.32 23.67
N LEU A 26 9.18 8.32 23.03
CA LEU A 26 9.60 8.40 21.63
C LEU A 26 8.43 8.07 20.69
N MET A 27 7.53 7.16 21.07
CA MET A 27 6.30 6.89 20.33
C MET A 27 5.41 8.12 20.24
N ASP A 28 5.26 8.89 21.32
CA ASP A 28 4.43 10.11 21.33
C ASP A 28 5.00 11.20 20.41
N VAL A 29 6.30 11.15 20.11
CA VAL A 29 6.97 12.05 19.14
C VAL A 29 6.82 11.52 17.70
N ILE A 30 6.92 10.20 17.51
CA ILE A 30 6.86 9.53 16.19
C ILE A 30 5.42 9.39 15.68
N ILE A 31 4.46 9.16 16.58
CA ILE A 31 3.07 8.89 16.26
C ILE A 31 2.23 10.04 16.78
N GLN A 32 1.71 10.84 15.86
CA GLN A 32 0.87 11.97 16.19
C GLN A 32 -0.48 11.83 15.50
N LYS A 33 -1.55 12.22 16.20
CA LYS A 33 -2.89 12.29 15.62
C LYS A 33 -3.01 13.62 14.87
N GLY A 34 -3.27 13.55 13.58
CA GLY A 34 -3.47 14.72 12.73
C GLY A 34 -4.02 14.32 11.37
N THR A 35 -4.18 15.30 10.49
CA THR A 35 -4.52 15.07 9.09
C THR A 35 -3.32 15.43 8.22
N ALA A 36 -3.30 14.99 6.95
CA ALA A 36 -2.20 15.32 6.05
C ALA A 36 -2.17 16.80 5.68
N GLU A 37 -3.29 17.49 5.87
CA GLU A 37 -3.51 18.92 5.57
C GLU A 37 -3.12 19.85 6.73
N GLU A 38 -2.78 19.32 7.90
CA GLU A 38 -2.38 20.09 9.09
C GLU A 38 -1.39 19.27 9.93
N LEU A 39 -0.12 19.37 9.56
CA LEU A 39 0.98 18.66 10.17
C LEU A 39 1.56 19.46 11.34
N PRO A 40 1.87 18.82 12.48
CA PRO A 40 2.36 19.48 13.69
C PRO A 40 3.88 19.81 13.59
N PHE A 41 4.35 20.21 12.41
CA PHE A 41 5.73 20.56 12.13
C PHE A 41 5.85 22.04 11.78
N SER A 42 6.98 22.64 12.13
CA SER A 42 7.29 24.02 11.77
C SER A 42 7.48 24.16 10.26
N ASP A 43 7.36 25.38 9.77
CA ASP A 43 7.67 25.71 8.38
C ASP A 43 9.11 25.31 8.06
N ALA A 44 9.35 24.81 6.84
CA ALA A 44 10.67 24.43 6.34
C ALA A 44 11.50 23.57 7.34
N SER A 45 10.88 22.54 7.91
CA SER A 45 11.50 21.67 8.93
C SER A 45 11.63 20.21 8.51
N VAL A 46 10.95 19.80 7.44
CA VAL A 46 10.90 18.42 6.96
C VAL A 46 11.81 18.24 5.76
N ASP A 47 12.74 17.27 5.83
CA ASP A 47 13.60 16.91 4.71
C ASP A 47 12.92 15.94 3.73
N LEU A 48 12.06 15.05 4.24
CA LEU A 48 11.35 14.04 3.46
C LEU A 48 9.92 13.85 3.99
N LEU A 49 8.93 14.06 3.11
CA LEU A 49 7.52 13.77 3.36
C LEU A 49 7.10 12.53 2.57
N THR A 50 6.53 11.53 3.24
CA THR A 50 6.06 10.31 2.59
C THR A 50 4.59 10.02 2.89
N ALA A 51 3.87 9.53 1.88
CA ALA A 51 2.55 8.91 2.09
C ALA A 51 2.48 7.60 1.30
N ALA A 52 2.29 6.47 1.98
CA ALA A 52 2.19 5.15 1.37
C ALA A 52 0.76 4.62 1.46
N SER A 53 0.11 4.43 0.30
CA SER A 53 -1.27 4.00 0.15
C SER A 53 -2.29 4.89 0.89
N ALA A 54 -2.03 6.20 0.96
CA ALA A 54 -2.87 7.14 1.70
C ALA A 54 -3.27 8.40 0.91
N ALA A 55 -2.45 8.86 -0.04
CA ALA A 55 -2.62 10.18 -0.66
C ALA A 55 -3.94 10.34 -1.44
N HIS A 56 -4.57 9.25 -1.89
CA HIS A 56 -5.90 9.28 -2.51
C HIS A 56 -7.03 9.65 -1.53
N TRP A 57 -6.77 9.67 -0.22
CA TRP A 57 -7.70 10.13 0.81
C TRP A 57 -7.59 11.63 1.11
N PHE A 58 -6.54 12.32 0.65
CA PHE A 58 -6.27 13.68 1.06
C PHE A 58 -7.14 14.70 0.33
N ASP A 59 -7.32 15.87 0.93
CA ASP A 59 -7.68 17.07 0.19
C ASP A 59 -6.42 17.55 -0.56
N GLN A 60 -6.41 17.34 -1.87
CA GLN A 60 -5.27 17.62 -2.72
C GLN A 60 -4.73 19.05 -2.58
N SER A 61 -5.59 20.06 -2.61
CA SER A 61 -5.13 21.45 -2.58
C SER A 61 -4.55 21.80 -1.22
N ARG A 62 -5.20 21.36 -0.13
CA ARG A 62 -4.75 21.65 1.23
C ARG A 62 -3.48 20.88 1.56
N PHE A 63 -3.40 19.61 1.16
CA PHE A 63 -2.22 18.78 1.34
C PHE A 63 -1.00 19.34 0.62
N LEU A 64 -1.13 19.78 -0.64
CA LEU A 64 0.01 20.35 -1.38
C LEU A 64 0.49 21.68 -0.77
N ALA A 65 -0.42 22.51 -0.27
CA ALA A 65 -0.07 23.72 0.46
C ALA A 65 0.67 23.39 1.75
N GLU A 66 0.21 22.38 2.49
CA GLU A 66 0.84 21.94 3.72
C GLU A 66 2.19 21.27 3.49
N ALA A 67 2.33 20.46 2.43
CA ALA A 67 3.60 19.87 2.02
C ALA A 67 4.63 20.97 1.71
N SER A 68 4.24 22.00 0.94
CA SER A 68 5.11 23.14 0.63
C SER A 68 5.48 23.93 1.89
N ARG A 69 4.57 24.05 2.87
CA ARG A 69 4.83 24.75 4.12
C ARG A 69 5.90 24.03 4.95
N VAL A 70 5.78 22.71 5.12
CA VAL A 70 6.65 21.95 6.03
C VAL A 70 7.98 21.54 5.40
N LEU A 71 8.03 21.34 4.08
CA LEU A 71 9.25 20.93 3.39
C LEU A 71 10.29 22.05 3.42
N LYS A 72 11.53 21.67 3.70
CA LYS A 72 12.68 22.57 3.51
C LYS A 72 12.86 22.89 2.03
N PRO A 73 13.55 23.99 1.68
CA PRO A 73 14.08 24.17 0.34
C PRO A 73 14.96 22.98 -0.07
N GLY A 74 14.66 22.33 -1.20
CA GLY A 74 15.28 21.07 -1.62
C GLY A 74 14.81 19.82 -0.88
N GLY A 75 13.80 19.92 -0.01
CA GLY A 75 13.15 18.79 0.64
C GLY A 75 12.31 17.99 -0.34
N CYS A 76 12.18 16.69 -0.11
CA CYS A 76 11.51 15.78 -1.05
C CYS A 76 10.14 15.30 -0.54
N MET A 77 9.24 15.06 -1.47
CA MET A 77 7.99 14.35 -1.26
C MET A 77 7.98 13.05 -2.07
N ALA A 78 7.61 11.95 -1.42
CA ALA A 78 7.44 10.65 -2.06
C ALA A 78 6.05 10.07 -1.72
N LEU A 79 5.18 9.97 -2.72
CA LEU A 79 3.85 9.38 -2.60
C LEU A 79 3.88 8.01 -3.26
N LEU A 80 3.52 6.97 -2.51
CA LEU A 80 3.61 5.58 -2.96
C LEU A 80 2.24 4.93 -2.87
N GLY A 81 1.99 3.97 -3.73
CA GLY A 81 0.82 3.11 -3.63
C GLY A 81 1.04 1.83 -4.41
N PHE A 82 0.06 0.94 -4.32
CA PHE A 82 -0.01 -0.27 -5.11
C PHE A 82 -1.38 -0.39 -5.76
N SER A 83 -1.45 -1.14 -6.85
CA SER A 83 -2.68 -1.57 -7.48
C SER A 83 -2.70 -3.09 -7.51
N ASP A 84 -3.87 -3.65 -7.22
CA ASP A 84 -4.09 -5.10 -7.28
C ASP A 84 -4.71 -5.54 -8.62
N HIS A 85 -4.86 -4.64 -9.61
CA HIS A 85 -5.45 -4.92 -10.93
C HIS A 85 -4.66 -5.92 -11.75
N ASN A 86 -3.34 -5.86 -11.67
CA ASN A 86 -2.43 -6.74 -12.40
C ASN A 86 -1.73 -7.76 -11.48
N THR A 87 -2.37 -8.09 -10.35
CA THR A 87 -1.83 -9.07 -9.39
C THR A 87 -1.57 -10.40 -10.08
N LYS A 88 -0.40 -10.98 -9.80
CA LYS A 88 -0.06 -12.34 -10.24
C LYS A 88 0.28 -13.21 -9.05
N LEU A 89 -0.21 -14.44 -9.11
CA LEU A 89 0.00 -15.48 -8.12
C LEU A 89 0.71 -16.65 -8.80
N TYR A 90 1.81 -17.09 -8.20
CA TYR A 90 2.65 -18.15 -8.74
C TYR A 90 2.80 -19.25 -7.70
N TYR A 91 2.30 -20.43 -8.06
CA TYR A 91 2.54 -21.67 -7.33
C TYR A 91 2.47 -22.83 -8.32
N GLN A 92 3.59 -23.50 -8.53
CA GLN A 92 3.71 -24.64 -9.45
C GLN A 92 2.99 -24.37 -10.80
N ASP A 93 2.01 -25.20 -11.16
CA ASP A 93 1.20 -25.11 -12.37
C ASP A 93 -0.25 -24.61 -12.11
N CYS A 94 -0.53 -24.08 -10.91
CA CYS A 94 -1.86 -23.66 -10.51
C CYS A 94 -2.07 -22.13 -10.42
N GLY A 95 -1.06 -21.32 -10.78
CA GLY A 95 -1.11 -19.85 -10.66
C GLY A 95 -2.34 -19.20 -11.29
N ASP A 96 -2.73 -19.59 -12.51
CA ASP A 96 -3.93 -19.06 -13.17
C ASP A 96 -5.23 -19.41 -12.43
N ARG A 97 -5.30 -20.61 -11.83
CA ARG A 97 -6.46 -21.04 -11.04
C ARG A 97 -6.57 -20.24 -9.75
N LEU A 98 -5.44 -19.99 -9.07
CA LEU A 98 -5.38 -19.11 -7.89
C LEU A 98 -5.78 -17.67 -8.24
N LYS A 99 -5.31 -17.15 -9.37
CA LYS A 99 -5.69 -15.83 -9.86
C LYS A 99 -7.20 -15.73 -10.08
N ASN A 100 -7.83 -16.74 -10.69
CA ASN A 100 -9.27 -16.73 -10.90
C ASN A 100 -10.05 -16.69 -9.57
N ILE A 101 -9.63 -17.45 -8.56
CA ILE A 101 -10.23 -17.38 -7.22
C ILE A 101 -10.10 -15.95 -6.65
N TYR A 102 -8.92 -15.35 -6.75
CA TYR A 102 -8.68 -13.98 -6.27
C TYR A 102 -9.54 -12.94 -7.00
N GLU A 103 -9.69 -13.05 -8.33
CA GLU A 103 -10.52 -12.15 -9.12
C GLU A 103 -12.01 -12.27 -8.80
N GLU A 104 -12.52 -13.47 -8.47
CA GLU A 104 -13.90 -13.64 -7.99
C GLU A 104 -14.14 -12.87 -6.67
N VAL A 105 -13.17 -12.91 -5.75
CA VAL A 105 -13.22 -12.13 -4.51
C VAL A 105 -13.27 -10.64 -4.82
N LYS A 106 -12.41 -10.15 -5.72
CA LYS A 106 -12.40 -8.74 -6.14
C LYS A 106 -13.73 -8.31 -6.76
N GLN A 107 -14.30 -9.13 -7.65
CA GLN A 107 -15.59 -8.87 -8.27
C GLN A 107 -16.72 -8.78 -7.24
N LEU A 108 -16.74 -9.67 -6.26
CA LEU A 108 -17.71 -9.63 -5.17
C LEU A 108 -17.57 -8.37 -4.32
N LEU A 109 -16.33 -7.93 -4.06
CA LEU A 109 -16.04 -6.76 -3.24
C LEU A 109 -16.18 -5.42 -3.98
N GLN A 110 -16.20 -5.43 -5.32
CA GLN A 110 -16.27 -4.23 -6.16
C GLN A 110 -17.40 -3.25 -5.75
N PRO A 111 -18.65 -3.68 -5.47
CA PRO A 111 -19.74 -2.77 -5.08
C PRO A 111 -19.52 -2.04 -3.75
N TYR A 112 -18.55 -2.47 -2.94
CA TYR A 112 -18.20 -1.87 -1.66
C TYR A 112 -16.97 -0.96 -1.75
N THR A 113 -16.38 -0.80 -2.94
CA THR A 113 -15.21 0.05 -3.17
C THR A 113 -15.62 1.52 -3.19
N SER A 114 -14.95 2.34 -2.39
CA SER A 114 -15.21 3.79 -2.37
C SER A 114 -14.56 4.50 -3.56
N ASN A 115 -15.15 5.62 -3.99
CA ASN A 115 -14.58 6.45 -5.06
C ASN A 115 -13.13 6.89 -4.78
N ARG A 116 -12.77 7.10 -3.51
CA ARG A 116 -11.39 7.47 -3.13
C ARG A 116 -10.40 6.34 -3.36
N VAL A 117 -10.81 5.09 -3.14
CA VAL A 117 -9.96 3.93 -3.49
C VAL A 117 -9.81 3.82 -5.01
N ALA A 118 -10.87 4.09 -5.78
CA ALA A 118 -10.78 4.11 -7.24
C ALA A 118 -9.81 5.20 -7.78
N VAL A 119 -9.60 6.31 -7.04
CA VAL A 119 -8.57 7.30 -7.40
C VAL A 119 -7.15 6.72 -7.29
N ALA A 120 -6.91 5.78 -6.36
CA ALA A 120 -5.64 5.07 -6.27
C ALA A 120 -5.36 4.23 -7.53
N ASP A 121 -6.41 3.72 -8.18
CA ASP A 121 -6.30 2.94 -9.41
C ASP A 121 -5.80 3.77 -10.60
N ASN A 122 -6.09 5.07 -10.61
CA ASN A 122 -5.50 6.02 -11.57
C ASN A 122 -4.13 6.55 -11.13
N LYS A 123 -3.48 5.88 -10.16
CA LYS A 123 -2.09 6.10 -9.74
C LYS A 123 -1.80 7.57 -9.40
N LEU A 124 -2.78 8.26 -8.83
CA LEU A 124 -2.70 9.66 -8.39
C LEU A 124 -2.40 10.67 -9.52
N GLU A 125 -2.86 10.44 -10.75
CA GLU A 125 -2.64 11.34 -11.89
C GLU A 125 -3.02 12.81 -11.64
N GLU A 126 -4.22 13.04 -11.08
CA GLU A 126 -4.70 14.39 -10.81
C GLU A 126 -3.84 15.10 -9.74
N LEU A 127 -3.40 14.35 -8.73
CA LEU A 127 -2.51 14.85 -7.69
C LEU A 127 -1.13 15.17 -8.25
N TYR A 128 -0.55 14.26 -9.05
CA TYR A 128 0.73 14.49 -9.73
C TYR A 128 0.69 15.76 -10.57
N SER A 129 -0.38 15.93 -11.37
CA SER A 129 -0.57 17.10 -12.24
C SER A 129 -0.56 18.41 -11.46
N ALA A 130 -1.18 18.42 -10.27
CA ALA A 130 -1.29 19.63 -9.45
C ALA A 130 -0.08 19.94 -8.56
N ILE A 131 0.88 19.02 -8.39
CA ILE A 131 2.10 19.31 -7.64
C ILE A 131 2.77 20.55 -8.26
N PRO A 132 3.00 21.63 -7.49
CA PRO A 132 3.54 22.89 -8.01
C PRO A 132 5.06 22.85 -8.19
N PHE A 133 5.70 21.78 -7.72
CA PHE A 133 7.14 21.60 -7.78
C PHE A 133 7.60 21.33 -9.22
N PRO A 134 8.58 22.08 -9.74
CA PRO A 134 9.07 21.90 -11.10
C PRO A 134 9.87 20.60 -11.26
N ASP A 135 10.58 20.18 -10.21
CA ASP A 135 11.25 18.88 -10.16
C ASP A 135 10.29 17.84 -9.59
N LYS A 136 9.63 17.11 -10.49
CA LYS A 136 8.76 16.00 -10.16
C LYS A 136 8.85 14.90 -11.20
N GLU A 137 8.78 13.66 -10.72
CA GLU A 137 8.78 12.44 -11.51
C GLU A 137 7.63 11.56 -11.07
N ARG A 138 7.03 10.86 -12.03
CA ARG A 138 6.07 9.81 -11.75
C ARG A 138 6.52 8.50 -12.36
N ILE A 139 6.61 7.49 -11.50
CA ILE A 139 6.89 6.10 -11.83
C ILE A 139 5.56 5.36 -11.80
N ASP A 140 5.01 5.07 -12.98
CA ASP A 140 3.69 4.47 -13.10
C ASP A 140 3.62 2.99 -12.75
N CYS A 141 4.72 2.26 -12.86
CA CYS A 141 4.72 0.84 -12.63
C CYS A 141 6.11 0.35 -12.28
N PHE A 142 6.24 -0.28 -11.13
CA PHE A 142 7.30 -1.23 -10.85
C PHE A 142 6.70 -2.44 -10.12
N GLN A 143 7.10 -3.63 -10.55
CA GLN A 143 6.60 -4.88 -9.97
C GLN A 143 7.50 -5.31 -8.82
N ALA A 144 6.88 -5.67 -7.70
CA ALA A 144 7.59 -6.25 -6.57
C ALA A 144 7.07 -7.66 -6.29
N LYS A 145 7.99 -8.62 -6.26
CA LYS A 145 7.72 -10.01 -5.91
C LYS A 145 7.99 -10.24 -4.43
N SER A 146 7.04 -10.89 -3.77
CA SER A 146 7.14 -11.30 -2.38
C SER A 146 6.63 -12.73 -2.22
N LEU A 147 7.06 -13.39 -1.15
CA LEU A 147 6.41 -14.62 -0.70
C LEU A 147 5.34 -14.24 0.31
N ILE A 148 4.17 -14.84 0.18
CA ILE A 148 3.05 -14.66 1.09
C ILE A 148 2.42 -16.02 1.36
N SER A 149 2.11 -16.31 2.62
CA SER A 149 1.33 -17.51 2.94
C SER A 149 -0.13 -17.34 2.51
N VAL A 150 -0.84 -18.45 2.27
CA VAL A 150 -2.28 -18.40 1.99
C VAL A 150 -3.03 -17.67 3.10
N SER A 151 -2.71 -17.96 4.38
CA SER A 151 -3.29 -17.28 5.54
C SER A 151 -3.08 -15.76 5.51
N ASN A 152 -1.88 -15.30 5.14
CA ASN A 152 -1.56 -13.87 5.07
C ASN A 152 -2.21 -13.19 3.85
N LEU A 153 -2.41 -13.90 2.73
CA LEU A 153 -3.16 -13.36 1.59
C LEU A 153 -4.64 -13.16 1.97
N VAL A 154 -5.24 -14.11 2.68
CA VAL A 154 -6.61 -13.98 3.20
C VAL A 154 -6.70 -12.86 4.23
N GLY A 155 -5.70 -12.75 5.11
CA GLY A 155 -5.58 -11.61 6.04
C GLY A 155 -5.43 -10.26 5.32
N PHE A 156 -4.73 -10.23 4.19
CA PHE A 156 -4.64 -9.04 3.34
C PHE A 156 -6.02 -8.65 2.79
N ILE A 157 -6.76 -9.60 2.20
CA ILE A 157 -8.15 -9.38 1.74
C ILE A 157 -9.02 -8.84 2.87
N GLN A 158 -8.92 -9.45 4.06
CA GLN A 158 -9.66 -9.03 5.24
C GLN A 158 -9.33 -7.58 5.64
N SER A 159 -8.08 -7.14 5.50
CA SER A 159 -7.66 -5.78 5.86
C SER A 159 -8.19 -4.69 4.92
N CYS A 160 -8.65 -5.07 3.72
CA CYS A 160 -9.06 -4.12 2.70
C CYS A 160 -10.39 -3.41 3.08
N SER A 161 -10.48 -2.11 2.80
CA SER A 161 -11.62 -1.28 3.23
C SER A 161 -12.96 -1.73 2.64
N MET A 162 -12.99 -2.20 1.40
CA MET A 162 -14.19 -2.76 0.76
C MET A 162 -14.65 -4.06 1.45
N PHE A 163 -13.73 -4.90 1.92
CA PHE A 163 -14.07 -6.09 2.71
C PHE A 163 -14.66 -5.68 4.06
N GLN A 164 -14.08 -4.68 4.73
CA GLN A 164 -14.61 -4.17 6.01
C GLN A 164 -16.03 -3.63 5.86
N VAL A 165 -16.31 -2.89 4.77
CA VAL A 165 -17.67 -2.42 4.44
C VAL A 165 -18.62 -3.59 4.14
N TYR A 166 -18.16 -4.61 3.41
CA TYR A 166 -18.94 -5.82 3.15
C TYR A 166 -19.27 -6.57 4.44
N SER A 167 -18.28 -6.78 5.32
CA SER A 167 -18.43 -7.48 6.60
C SER A 167 -19.41 -6.80 7.54
N LEU A 168 -19.48 -5.46 7.56
CA LEU A 168 -20.50 -4.74 8.33
C LEU A 168 -21.92 -4.98 7.83
N LYS A 169 -22.10 -5.28 6.53
CA LYS A 169 -23.42 -5.52 5.91
C LYS A 169 -23.83 -6.99 5.98
N ASP A 170 -22.88 -7.90 5.81
CA ASP A 170 -23.09 -9.35 5.82
C ASP A 170 -21.92 -10.05 6.54
N PRO A 171 -21.94 -10.08 7.89
CA PRO A 171 -20.85 -10.68 8.66
C PRO A 171 -20.64 -12.15 8.32
N LYS A 172 -21.73 -12.90 8.12
CA LYS A 172 -21.66 -14.34 7.85
C LYS A 172 -21.10 -14.62 6.45
N GLY A 173 -21.57 -13.88 5.44
CA GLY A 173 -21.01 -13.99 4.09
C GLY A 173 -19.54 -13.56 4.02
N ALA A 174 -19.11 -12.58 4.82
CA ALA A 174 -17.71 -12.19 4.91
C ALA A 174 -16.83 -13.29 5.54
N GLU A 175 -17.27 -13.95 6.61
CA GLU A 175 -16.58 -15.12 7.17
C GLU A 175 -16.49 -16.26 6.15
N ASP A 176 -17.62 -16.58 5.51
CA ASP A 176 -17.69 -17.65 4.53
C ASP A 176 -16.82 -17.33 3.30
N LEU A 177 -16.72 -16.06 2.88
CA LEU A 177 -15.85 -15.63 1.79
C LEU A 177 -14.37 -15.91 2.10
N LEU A 178 -13.89 -15.52 3.29
CA LEU A 178 -12.49 -15.76 3.67
C LEU A 178 -12.21 -17.26 3.81
N PHE A 179 -13.07 -17.99 4.50
CA PHE A 179 -12.93 -19.43 4.68
C PHE A 179 -12.90 -20.19 3.35
N ASN A 180 -13.86 -19.89 2.46
CA ASN A 180 -13.93 -20.55 1.15
C ASN A 180 -12.76 -20.16 0.25
N THR A 181 -12.26 -18.92 0.34
CA THR A 181 -11.07 -18.49 -0.40
C THR A 181 -9.85 -19.28 0.04
N GLU A 182 -9.57 -19.34 1.35
CA GLU A 182 -8.45 -20.13 1.90
C GLU A 182 -8.55 -21.59 1.46
N LYS A 183 -9.72 -22.20 1.66
CA LYS A 183 -9.96 -23.60 1.31
C LYS A 183 -9.69 -23.87 -0.17
N ARG A 184 -10.23 -23.05 -1.08
CA ARG A 184 -10.06 -23.23 -2.52
C ARG A 184 -8.60 -23.05 -2.95
N PHE A 185 -7.86 -22.13 -2.33
CA PHE A 185 -6.43 -22.00 -2.57
C PHE A 185 -5.68 -23.28 -2.19
N LEU A 186 -5.92 -23.81 -0.99
CA LEU A 186 -5.29 -25.05 -0.53
C LEU A 186 -5.62 -26.25 -1.42
N GLU A 187 -6.87 -26.38 -1.84
CA GLU A 187 -7.32 -27.43 -2.76
C GLU A 187 -6.60 -27.34 -4.12
N GLU A 188 -6.54 -26.15 -4.74
CA GLU A 188 -5.86 -25.95 -6.02
C GLU A 188 -4.35 -26.16 -5.97
N MET A 189 -3.75 -25.83 -4.81
CA MET A 189 -2.32 -26.03 -4.54
C MET A 189 -1.98 -27.49 -4.17
N GLY A 190 -2.99 -28.32 -3.86
CA GLY A 190 -2.78 -29.69 -3.38
C GLY A 190 -2.07 -29.77 -2.02
N VAL A 191 -2.24 -28.76 -1.17
CA VAL A 191 -1.61 -28.67 0.16
C VAL A 191 -2.65 -28.54 1.27
N THR A 192 -2.23 -28.74 2.52
CA THR A 192 -3.12 -28.68 3.69
C THR A 192 -2.78 -27.57 4.67
N SER A 193 -1.57 -27.00 4.59
CA SER A 193 -1.14 -25.96 5.51
C SER A 193 -1.42 -24.57 4.93
N PRO A 194 -2.16 -23.70 5.64
CA PRO A 194 -2.38 -22.31 5.24
C PRO A 194 -1.10 -21.45 5.33
N ASP A 195 -0.05 -21.95 5.96
CA ASP A 195 1.27 -21.31 6.02
C ASP A 195 2.10 -21.58 4.75
N THR A 196 1.60 -22.39 3.81
CA THR A 196 2.27 -22.63 2.53
C THR A 196 2.38 -21.31 1.76
N GLU A 197 3.60 -20.98 1.34
CA GLU A 197 3.88 -19.73 0.63
C GLU A 197 3.61 -19.85 -0.87
N ILE A 198 3.09 -18.77 -1.44
CA ILE A 198 2.97 -18.54 -2.87
C ILE A 198 3.79 -17.29 -3.23
N GLU A 199 4.35 -17.25 -4.44
CA GLU A 199 4.95 -16.01 -4.94
C GLU A 199 3.83 -15.08 -5.42
N HIS A 200 3.80 -13.88 -4.83
CA HIS A 200 2.82 -12.84 -5.08
C HIS A 200 3.53 -11.62 -5.67
N GLU A 201 3.09 -11.21 -6.85
CA GLU A 201 3.60 -10.04 -7.56
C GLU A 201 2.54 -8.94 -7.57
N LEU A 202 2.89 -7.80 -6.95
CA LEU A 202 2.06 -6.59 -6.90
C LEU A 202 2.67 -5.48 -7.75
N GLU A 203 1.80 -4.67 -8.33
CA GLU A 203 2.18 -3.48 -9.06
C GLU A 203 2.21 -2.27 -8.12
N TYR A 204 3.35 -1.60 -8.04
CA TYR A 204 3.52 -0.36 -7.30
C TYR A 204 3.69 0.83 -8.23
N PHE A 205 3.32 2.00 -7.73
CA PHE A 205 3.58 3.27 -8.38
C PHE A 205 4.17 4.25 -7.35
N CYS A 206 4.87 5.26 -7.84
CA CYS A 206 5.46 6.29 -7.00
C CYS A 206 5.45 7.64 -7.70
N ILE A 207 5.17 8.70 -6.95
CA ILE A 207 5.41 10.08 -7.34
C ILE A 207 6.52 10.61 -6.45
N LEU A 208 7.55 11.17 -7.08
CA LEU A 208 8.66 11.84 -6.43
C LEU A 208 8.60 13.32 -6.81
N ALA A 209 8.81 14.22 -5.86
CA ALA A 209 8.88 15.64 -6.15
C ALA A 209 9.82 16.34 -5.15
N SER A 210 10.43 17.45 -5.56
CA SER A 210 11.33 18.22 -4.70
C SER A 210 10.89 19.67 -4.61
N GLU A 211 10.79 20.18 -3.38
CA GLU A 211 10.61 21.61 -3.12
C GLU A 211 11.79 22.39 -3.74
N PRO A 212 11.55 23.50 -4.44
CA PRO A 212 12.61 24.38 -4.95
C PRO A 212 13.58 24.86 -3.86
N HIS A 213 14.80 25.21 -4.27
CA HIS A 213 15.82 25.82 -3.41
C HIS A 213 15.57 27.30 -3.11
#